data_AF-A0A379YWL1-F1
#
_entry.id   AF-A0A379YWL1-F1
#
_cell.length_a   1.000
_cell.length_b   1.000
_cell.length_c   1.000
_cell.angle_alpha   90.00
_cell.angle_beta   90.00
_cell.angle_gamma   90.00
#
_symmetry.space_group_name_H-M   'P 1'
#
loop_
_entity.id
_entity.type
_entity.pdbx_description
1 polymer ?
#
loop_
_entity_poly.entity_id
_entity_poly.type
_entity_poly.pdbx_seq_one_letter_code
_entity_poly.pdbx_strand_id
1 'polypeptide(L)'
;MVWDHFLARHWQQLEPSLSLPSFTQQAQSQILPHLPLTPPRFQNLNGYIWPERWLERYAELPFIGNVLAGMASRRPRLAALAGSFADVERNYHQLETQFWQFYPQMMQQAKDKQL
;
A
#
# COMPACT_ATOMS: atom_id res chain seq x y z
N MET A 1 -0.77 5.16 -2.01
CA MET A 1 0.30 4.72 -2.94
C MET A 1 1.68 4.96 -2.37
N VAL A 2 2.14 6.22 -2.24
CA VAL A 2 3.46 6.52 -1.66
C VAL A 2 3.50 6.27 -0.14
N TRP A 3 2.38 6.38 0.57
CA TRP A 3 2.34 6.05 2.00
C TRP A 3 2.38 4.54 2.21
N ASP A 4 1.70 3.77 1.33
CA ASP A 4 1.80 2.31 1.31
C ASP A 4 3.23 1.85 0.98
N HIS A 5 3.96 2.61 0.16
CA HIS A 5 5.39 2.42 -0.06
C HIS A 5 6.18 2.46 1.23
N PHE A 6 6.11 3.59 1.94
CA PHE A 6 6.88 3.81 3.15
C PHE A 6 6.46 2.82 4.23
N LEU A 7 5.18 2.50 4.32
CA LEU A 7 4.68 1.47 5.22
C LEU A 7 5.32 0.10 4.93
N ALA A 8 5.28 -0.36 3.68
CA ALA A 8 5.88 -1.64 3.29
C ALA A 8 7.42 -1.62 3.42
N ARG A 9 8.05 -0.50 3.02
CA ARG A 9 9.51 -0.30 3.03
C ARG A 9 10.09 -0.24 4.43
N HIS A 10 9.36 0.36 5.38
CA HIS A 10 9.76 0.53 6.77
C HIS A 10 9.02 -0.40 7.73
N TRP A 11 8.35 -1.42 7.21
CA TRP A 11 7.48 -2.30 8.01
C TRP A 11 8.16 -2.81 9.27
N GLN A 12 9.39 -3.31 9.18
CA GLN A 12 10.14 -3.84 10.32
C GLN A 12 10.42 -2.81 11.43
N GLN A 13 10.45 -1.52 11.10
CA GLN A 13 10.61 -0.44 12.08
C GLN A 13 9.27 -0.09 12.75
N LEU A 14 8.16 -0.24 12.02
CA LEU A 14 6.81 0.08 12.48
C LEU A 14 6.18 -1.06 13.27
N GLU A 15 6.39 -2.30 12.84
CA GLU A 15 5.92 -3.52 13.47
C GLU A 15 7.08 -4.54 13.61
N PRO A 16 7.95 -4.39 14.64
CA PRO A 16 9.14 -5.23 14.78
C PRO A 16 8.83 -6.71 15.07
N SER A 17 7.65 -7.01 15.60
CA SER A 17 7.28 -8.35 16.07
C SER A 17 6.75 -9.27 14.96
N LEU A 18 6.38 -8.71 13.81
CA LEU A 18 5.72 -9.42 12.73
C LEU A 18 6.30 -9.01 11.38
N SER A 19 6.77 -9.96 10.59
CA SER A 19 7.27 -9.65 9.24
C SER A 19 6.13 -9.30 8.28
N LEU A 20 6.41 -8.47 7.26
CA LEU A 20 5.42 -8.10 6.24
C LEU A 20 4.85 -9.32 5.48
N PRO A 21 5.64 -10.33 5.09
CA PRO A 21 5.10 -11.55 4.50
C PRO A 21 4.20 -12.34 5.46
N SER A 22 4.58 -12.44 6.74
CA SER A 22 3.76 -13.11 7.76
C SER A 22 2.43 -12.39 7.98
N PHE A 23 2.45 -11.05 8.07
CA PHE A 23 1.25 -10.25 8.14
C PHE A 23 0.35 -10.45 6.91
N THR A 24 0.93 -10.41 5.72
CA THR A 24 0.19 -10.59 4.45
C THR A 24 -0.49 -11.96 4.40
N GLN A 25 0.21 -13.02 4.83
CA GLN A 25 -0.35 -14.37 4.91
C GLN A 25 -1.49 -14.46 5.93
N GLN A 26 -1.33 -13.84 7.11
CA GLN A 26 -2.38 -13.81 8.14
C GLN A 26 -3.62 -13.03 7.67
N ALA A 27 -3.42 -11.89 7.01
CA ALA A 27 -4.53 -11.12 6.44
C ALA A 27 -5.26 -11.91 5.35
N GLN A 28 -4.51 -12.59 4.47
CA GLN A 28 -5.08 -13.45 3.44
C GLN A 28 -5.92 -14.57 4.04
N SER A 29 -5.42 -15.27 5.07
CA SER A 29 -6.14 -16.40 5.68
C SER A 29 -7.43 -15.97 6.39
N GLN A 30 -7.50 -14.72 6.87
CA GLN A 30 -8.72 -14.15 7.45
C GLN A 30 -9.72 -13.72 6.36
N ILE A 31 -9.26 -13.23 5.22
CA ILE A 31 -10.13 -12.70 4.15
C ILE A 31 -10.68 -13.82 3.26
N LEU A 32 -9.85 -14.79 2.87
CA LEU A 32 -10.22 -15.84 1.91
C LEU A 32 -11.52 -16.60 2.25
N PRO A 33 -11.78 -17.00 3.51
CA PRO A 33 -13.02 -17.71 3.85
C PRO A 33 -14.29 -16.90 3.59
N HIS A 34 -14.20 -15.57 3.71
CA HIS A 34 -15.33 -14.66 3.53
C HIS A 34 -15.40 -14.07 2.12
N LEU A 35 -14.34 -14.24 1.31
CA LEU A 35 -14.22 -13.64 0.00
C LEU A 35 -15.42 -13.92 -0.93
N PRO A 36 -16.00 -15.15 -0.99
CA PRO A 36 -17.18 -15.43 -1.81
C PRO A 36 -18.41 -14.59 -1.45
N LEU A 37 -18.49 -14.07 -0.22
CA LEU A 37 -19.61 -13.26 0.29
C LEU A 37 -19.44 -11.75 0.05
N THR A 38 -18.30 -11.34 -0.50
CA THR A 38 -17.98 -9.92 -0.73
C THR A 38 -18.45 -9.43 -2.11
N PRO A 39 -18.52 -8.11 -2.36
CA PRO A 39 -18.87 -7.58 -3.67
C PRO A 39 -17.91 -8.05 -4.78
N PRO A 40 -18.38 -8.28 -6.03
CA PRO A 40 -17.55 -8.80 -7.13
C PRO A 40 -16.27 -7.99 -7.40
N ARG A 41 -16.30 -6.67 -7.20
CA ARG A 41 -15.11 -5.82 -7.34
C ARG A 41 -14.00 -6.18 -6.34
N PHE A 42 -14.38 -6.53 -5.11
CA PHE A 42 -13.42 -6.92 -4.08
C PHE A 42 -12.86 -8.32 -4.36
N GLN A 43 -13.71 -9.25 -4.83
CA GLN A 43 -13.27 -10.58 -5.28
C GLN A 43 -12.24 -10.48 -6.41
N ASN A 44 -12.55 -9.70 -7.45
CA ASN A 44 -11.65 -9.48 -8.58
C ASN A 44 -10.31 -8.89 -8.14
N LEU A 45 -10.32 -7.93 -7.23
CA LEU A 45 -9.11 -7.31 -6.70
C LEU A 45 -8.23 -8.33 -5.94
N ASN A 46 -8.85 -9.16 -5.10
CA ASN A 46 -8.16 -10.20 -4.33
C ASN A 46 -7.57 -11.31 -5.22
N GLY A 47 -8.09 -11.49 -6.45
CA GLY A 47 -7.49 -12.35 -7.46
C GLY A 47 -6.09 -11.93 -7.90
N TYR A 48 -5.71 -10.66 -7.68
CA TYR A 48 -4.38 -10.14 -8.01
C TYR A 48 -3.54 -9.85 -6.77
N ILE A 49 -4.14 -9.26 -5.71
CA ILE A 49 -3.42 -8.82 -4.51
C ILE A 49 -2.59 -9.94 -3.89
N TRP A 50 -3.18 -11.14 -3.75
CA TRP A 50 -2.49 -12.24 -3.08
C TRP A 50 -1.46 -12.94 -3.94
N PRO A 51 -1.79 -13.41 -5.16
CA PRO A 51 -0.82 -14.16 -5.97
C PRO A 51 0.38 -13.32 -6.39
N GLU A 52 0.17 -12.02 -6.63
CA GLU A 52 1.22 -11.09 -7.02
C GLU A 52 1.87 -10.39 -5.82
N ARG A 53 1.50 -10.74 -4.58
CA ARG A 53 2.06 -10.21 -3.33
C ARG A 53 2.18 -8.68 -3.32
N TRP A 54 1.10 -8.00 -3.70
CA TRP A 54 1.14 -6.53 -3.89
C TRP A 54 1.62 -5.79 -2.64
N LEU A 55 1.18 -6.20 -1.45
CA LEU A 55 1.57 -5.60 -0.17
C LEU A 55 3.09 -5.65 0.07
N GLU A 56 3.75 -6.74 -0.29
CA GLU A 56 5.21 -6.87 -0.20
C GLU A 56 5.89 -6.00 -1.27
N ARG A 57 5.37 -6.04 -2.50
CA ARG A 57 5.94 -5.31 -3.64
C ARG A 57 5.80 -3.80 -3.51
N TYR A 58 4.88 -3.29 -2.68
CA TYR A 58 4.86 -1.87 -2.35
C TYR A 58 6.17 -1.37 -1.74
N ALA A 59 7.00 -2.23 -1.13
CA ALA A 59 8.32 -1.84 -0.65
C ALA A 59 9.29 -1.45 -1.79
N GLU A 60 8.98 -1.82 -3.04
CA GLU A 60 9.77 -1.51 -4.22
C GLU A 60 9.26 -0.22 -4.88
N LEU A 61 10.10 0.83 -4.91
CA LEU A 61 9.73 2.10 -5.53
C LEU A 61 9.31 1.96 -7.01
N PRO A 62 10.00 1.17 -7.86
CA PRO A 62 9.60 0.97 -9.26
C PRO A 62 8.22 0.30 -9.41
N PHE A 63 7.82 -0.54 -8.45
CA PHE A 63 6.51 -1.18 -8.48
C PHE A 63 5.37 -0.16 -8.38
N ILE A 64 5.55 0.92 -7.61
CA ILE A 64 4.55 1.97 -7.47
C ILE A 64 4.38 2.75 -8.77
N GLY A 65 5.47 2.99 -9.50
CA GLY A 65 5.42 3.55 -10.85
C GLY A 65 4.54 2.71 -11.77
N ASN A 66 4.71 1.39 -11.73
CA ASN A 66 3.88 0.46 -12.52
C ASN A 66 2.40 0.49 -12.11
N VAL A 67 2.09 0.57 -10.82
CA VAL A 67 0.71 0.67 -10.35
C VAL A 67 0.06 2.00 -10.78
N LEU A 68 0.79 3.12 -10.66
CA LEU A 68 0.31 4.44 -11.11
C LEU A 68 0.07 4.46 -12.62
N ALA A 69 0.98 3.90 -13.41
CA ALA A 69 0.81 3.75 -14.86
C ALA A 69 -0.41 2.86 -15.21
N GLY A 70 -0.60 1.77 -14.48
CA GLY A 70 -1.77 0.89 -14.62
C GLY A 70 -3.10 1.56 -14.24
N MET A 71 -3.10 2.47 -13.27
CA MET A 71 -4.28 3.28 -12.91
C MET A 71 -4.59 4.33 -13.98
N ALA A 72 -3.56 5.00 -14.51
CA ALA A 72 -3.68 5.99 -15.56
C ALA A 72 -4.20 5.39 -16.88
N SER A 73 -3.73 4.19 -17.24
CA SER A 73 -4.16 3.51 -18.48
C SER A 73 -5.63 3.09 -18.45
N ARG A 74 -6.15 2.72 -17.27
CA ARG A 74 -7.56 2.33 -17.09
C ARG A 74 -8.52 3.51 -16.98
N ARG A 75 -8.03 4.71 -16.68
CA ARG A 75 -8.85 5.91 -16.47
C ARG A 75 -8.20 7.13 -17.11
N PRO A 76 -8.66 7.59 -18.28
CA PRO A 76 -8.09 8.75 -18.99
C PRO A 76 -8.03 10.03 -18.15
N ARG A 77 -8.98 10.24 -17.23
CA ARG A 77 -8.97 11.37 -16.28
C ARG A 77 -7.79 11.34 -15.29
N LEU A 78 -7.13 10.20 -15.14
CA LEU A 78 -5.96 10.00 -14.28
C LEU A 78 -4.67 9.94 -15.08
N ALA A 79 -4.65 10.35 -16.35
CA ALA A 79 -3.43 10.36 -17.17
C ALA A 79 -2.28 11.17 -16.54
N ALA A 80 -2.61 12.24 -15.80
CA ALA A 80 -1.63 13.03 -15.04
C ALA A 80 -0.92 12.23 -13.93
N LEU A 81 -1.50 11.13 -13.43
CA LEU A 81 -0.86 10.26 -12.43
C LEU A 81 0.33 9.46 -13.00
N ALA A 82 0.38 9.24 -14.32
CA ALA A 82 1.54 8.59 -14.93
C ALA A 82 2.79 9.49 -14.85
N GLY A 83 2.62 10.81 -14.97
CA GLY A 83 3.70 11.79 -14.84
C GLY A 83 4.12 12.08 -13.40
N SER A 84 3.21 11.90 -12.43
CA SER A 84 3.48 12.21 -11.03
C SER A 84 4.51 11.30 -10.36
N PHE A 85 4.83 10.15 -10.96
CA PHE A 85 5.88 9.28 -10.41
C PHE A 85 7.25 9.97 -10.39
N ALA A 86 7.58 10.74 -11.42
CA ALA A 86 8.83 11.52 -11.45
C ALA A 86 8.88 12.58 -10.34
N ASP A 87 7.73 13.17 -10.00
CA ASP A 87 7.62 14.12 -8.88
C ASP A 87 7.77 13.42 -7.52
N VAL A 88 7.27 12.18 -7.39
CA VAL A 88 7.49 11.35 -6.20
C VAL A 88 8.97 11.03 -6.04
N GLU A 89 9.66 10.63 -7.10
CA GLU A 89 11.11 10.37 -7.06
C GLU A 89 11.89 11.62 -6.68
N ARG A 90 11.56 12.77 -7.27
CA ARG A 90 12.22 14.05 -6.99
C ARG A 90 12.07 14.48 -5.53
N ASN A 91 10.89 14.26 -4.93
CA ASN A 91 10.58 14.68 -3.57
C ASN A 91 10.66 13.54 -2.56
N TYR A 92 11.22 12.39 -2.93
CA TYR A 92 11.15 11.15 -2.15
C TYR A 92 11.55 11.33 -0.69
N HIS A 93 12.70 11.96 -0.44
CA HIS A 93 13.21 12.19 0.92
C HIS A 93 12.30 13.13 1.74
N GLN A 94 11.72 14.15 1.12
CA GLN A 94 10.80 15.05 1.82
C GLN A 94 9.50 14.33 2.18
N LEU A 95 8.98 13.49 1.27
CA LEU A 95 7.80 12.67 1.52
C LEU A 95 8.07 11.63 2.62
N GLU A 96 9.25 11.02 2.63
CA GLU A 96 9.68 10.08 3.68
C GLU A 96 9.76 10.77 5.05
N THR A 97 10.32 11.98 5.09
CA THR A 97 10.37 12.80 6.32
C THR A 97 8.97 13.10 6.83
N GLN A 98 8.06 13.50 5.94
CA GLN A 98 6.66 13.77 6.30
C GLN A 98 5.93 12.51 6.78
N PHE A 99 6.20 11.37 6.15
CA PHE A 99 5.66 10.08 6.59
C PHE A 99 6.03 9.79 8.04
N TRP A 100 7.30 9.96 8.42
CA TRP A 100 7.76 9.73 9.78
C TRP A 100 7.24 10.75 10.80
N GLN A 101 6.97 11.98 10.37
CA GLN A 101 6.35 12.99 11.24
C GLN A 101 4.89 12.66 11.55
N PHE A 102 4.15 12.13 10.58
CA PHE A 102 2.70 11.97 10.66
C PHE A 102 2.25 10.57 11.09
N TYR A 103 2.84 9.52 10.50
CA TYR A 103 2.33 8.15 10.61
C TYR A 103 2.28 7.62 12.05
N PRO A 104 3.31 7.81 12.90
CA PRO A 104 3.25 7.36 14.30
C PRO A 104 2.12 8.04 15.09
N GLN A 105 1.86 9.32 14.83
CA GLN A 105 0.79 10.07 15.51
C GLN A 105 -0.59 9.54 15.12
N MET A 106 -0.81 9.31 13.83
CA MET A 106 -2.04 8.72 13.31
C MET A 106 -2.29 7.31 13.88
N MET A 107 -1.24 6.47 13.94
CA MET A 107 -1.31 5.14 14.54
C MET A 107 -1.68 5.18 16.02
N GLN A 108 -1.16 6.16 16.77
CA GLN A 108 -1.50 6.34 18.18
C GLN A 108 -2.98 6.72 18.35
N GLN A 109 -3.47 7.69 17.57
CA GLN A 109 -4.88 8.09 17.60
C GLN A 109 -5.83 6.94 17.22
N ALA A 110 -5.44 6.10 16.26
CA ALA A 110 -6.21 4.91 15.88
C ALA A 110 -6.31 3.89 17.03
N LYS A 111 -5.19 3.66 17.75
CA LYS A 111 -5.16 2.79 18.94
C LYS A 111 -6.05 3.34 20.06
N ASP A 112 -6.05 4.67 20.22
CA ASP A 112 -6.84 5.36 21.23
C ASP A 112 -8.32 5.49 20.86
N LYS A 113 -8.74 4.96 19.70
CA LYS A 113 -10.11 5.05 19.14
C LYS A 113 -10.61 6.48 19.00
N GLN A 114 -9.72 7.41 18.67
CA GLN A 114 -10.02 8.84 18.49
C GLN A 114 -10.22 9.24 17.03
N LEU A 115 -10.45 8.26 16.14
CA LEU A 115 -10.70 8.41 14.71
C LEU A 115 -12.11 7.94 14.34
#